data_AF-A0A3S4Y4G7-F1
#
_entry.id   AF-A0A3S4Y4G7-F1
#
_cell.length_a   1.000
_cell.length_b   1.000
_cell.length_c   1.000
_cell.angle_alpha   90.00
_cell.angle_beta   90.00
_cell.angle_gamma   90.00
#
_symmetry.space_group_name_H-M   'P 1'
#
loop_
_entity.id
_entity.type
_entity.pdbx_description
1 polymer ?
#
loop_
_entity_poly.entity_id
_entity_poly.type
_entity_poly.pdbx_seq_one_letter_code
_entity_poly.pdbx_strand_id
1 'polypeptide(L)'
;MLDLIYANYKSQDYTAVLVTVDNFLNQFPQSPNRDYAVYMAGLTNVATADNAIQDFFGIDRATRETTSLKTAFSNFQSLIRAFPNSPYSQDALARMVYIKDSLARHELEIAKFYAKRNADVAVANRVVGMLQLYPDAQATYEGLFLMRDAYQKWG
;
A
#
# COMPACT_ATOMS: atom_id res chain seq x y z
N MET A 1 -15.52 -14.62 -16.81
CA MET A 1 -14.45 -14.39 -15.81
C MET A 1 -14.46 -12.96 -15.29
N LEU A 2 -14.55 -11.93 -16.14
CA LEU A 2 -14.61 -10.53 -15.68
C LEU A 2 -15.81 -10.25 -14.77
N ASP A 3 -17.00 -10.77 -15.10
CA ASP A 3 -18.18 -10.66 -14.25
C ASP A 3 -18.01 -11.38 -12.91
N LEU A 4 -17.26 -12.48 -12.90
CA LEU A 4 -16.96 -13.24 -11.69
C LEU A 4 -15.98 -12.48 -10.79
N ILE A 5 -14.97 -11.83 -11.36
CA ILE A 5 -14.08 -10.90 -10.63
C ILE A 5 -14.92 -9.80 -9.96
N TYR A 6 -15.84 -9.19 -10.71
CA TYR A 6 -16.71 -8.15 -10.18
C TYR A 6 -17.64 -8.66 -9.07
N ALA A 7 -18.32 -9.79 -9.31
CA ALA A 7 -19.24 -10.39 -8.36
C ALA A 7 -18.53 -10.77 -7.05
N ASN A 8 -17.39 -11.44 -7.13
CA ASN A 8 -16.60 -11.81 -5.95
C ASN A 8 -16.15 -10.57 -5.18
N TYR A 9 -15.73 -9.52 -5.88
CA TYR A 9 -15.33 -8.25 -5.23
C TYR A 9 -16.50 -7.60 -4.49
N LYS A 10 -17.69 -7.58 -5.11
CA LYS A 10 -18.91 -7.05 -4.48
C LYS A 10 -19.37 -7.88 -3.29
N SER A 11 -19.17 -9.18 -3.34
CA SER A 11 -19.40 -10.09 -2.21
C SER A 11 -18.27 -10.06 -1.17
N GLN A 12 -17.26 -9.22 -1.35
CA GLN A 12 -16.07 -9.09 -0.49
C GLN A 12 -15.24 -10.38 -0.36
N ASP A 13 -15.39 -11.34 -1.27
CA ASP A 13 -14.54 -12.53 -1.34
C ASP A 13 -13.23 -12.20 -2.07
N TYR A 14 -12.38 -11.44 -1.39
CA TYR A 14 -11.12 -10.94 -1.95
C TYR A 14 -10.15 -12.05 -2.34
N THR A 15 -10.14 -13.17 -1.61
CA THR A 15 -9.34 -14.34 -1.97
C THR A 15 -9.79 -14.90 -3.32
N ALA A 16 -11.10 -15.09 -3.52
CA ALA A 16 -11.63 -15.55 -4.80
C ALA A 16 -11.39 -14.54 -5.93
N VAL A 17 -11.44 -13.23 -5.65
CA VAL A 17 -11.07 -12.21 -6.64
C VAL A 17 -9.64 -12.39 -7.13
N LEU A 18 -8.66 -12.47 -6.22
CA LEU A 18 -7.24 -12.57 -6.58
C LEU A 18 -6.95 -13.85 -7.38
N VAL A 19 -7.52 -14.98 -6.97
CA VAL A 19 -7.41 -16.25 -7.71
C VAL A 19 -8.02 -16.14 -9.11
N THR A 20 -9.20 -15.51 -9.23
CA THR A 20 -9.87 -15.35 -10.52
C THR A 20 -9.10 -14.39 -11.44
N VAL A 21 -8.52 -13.32 -10.90
CA VAL A 21 -7.66 -12.39 -11.64
C VAL A 21 -6.43 -13.12 -12.17
N ASP A 22 -5.72 -13.87 -11.33
CA ASP A 22 -4.51 -14.59 -11.74
C ASP A 22 -4.81 -15.60 -12.86
N ASN A 23 -5.86 -16.40 -12.68
CA ASN A 23 -6.36 -17.32 -13.71
C ASN A 23 -6.69 -16.59 -15.03
N PHE A 24 -7.37 -15.44 -14.95
CA PHE A 24 -7.71 -14.66 -16.14
C PHE A 24 -6.47 -14.14 -16.88
N LEU A 25 -5.49 -13.61 -16.14
CA LEU A 25 -4.24 -13.08 -16.73
C LEU A 25 -3.40 -14.20 -17.38
N ASN A 26 -3.41 -15.40 -16.81
CA ASN A 26 -2.70 -16.57 -17.33
C ASN A 26 -3.41 -17.18 -18.55
N GLN A 27 -4.73 -17.33 -18.51
CA GLN A 27 -5.50 -17.95 -19.59
C GLN A 27 -5.72 -17.03 -20.79
N PHE A 28 -5.81 -15.71 -20.57
CA PHE A 28 -6.11 -14.72 -21.60
C PHE A 28 -5.06 -13.60 -21.70
N PRO A 29 -3.79 -13.93 -22.01
CA PRO A 29 -2.69 -12.96 -22.00
C PRO A 29 -2.80 -11.86 -23.07
N GLN A 30 -3.62 -12.07 -24.10
CA GLN A 30 -3.89 -11.10 -25.18
C GLN A 30 -5.25 -10.41 -25.04
N SER A 31 -5.96 -10.59 -23.92
CA SER A 31 -7.27 -9.96 -23.73
C SER A 31 -7.14 -8.43 -23.68
N PRO A 32 -8.07 -7.69 -24.31
CA PRO A 32 -8.12 -6.24 -24.19
C PRO A 32 -8.47 -5.76 -22.76
N ASN A 33 -9.03 -6.64 -21.91
CA ASN A 33 -9.51 -6.30 -20.56
C ASN A 33 -8.51 -6.66 -19.44
N ARG A 34 -7.23 -6.85 -19.79
CA ARG A 34 -6.19 -7.16 -18.78
C ARG A 34 -5.94 -6.00 -17.83
N ASP A 35 -6.08 -4.78 -18.33
CA ASP A 35 -6.01 -3.56 -17.53
C ASP A 35 -7.04 -3.56 -16.39
N TYR A 36 -8.29 -3.92 -16.67
CA TYR A 36 -9.34 -4.09 -15.66
C TYR A 36 -8.97 -5.17 -14.64
N ALA A 37 -8.46 -6.32 -15.07
CA ALA A 37 -8.11 -7.41 -14.15
C ALA A 37 -6.97 -6.98 -13.19
N VAL A 38 -5.92 -6.34 -13.70
CA VAL A 38 -4.82 -5.80 -12.88
C VAL A 38 -5.33 -4.69 -11.94
N TYR A 39 -6.20 -3.81 -12.42
CA TYR A 39 -6.84 -2.79 -11.60
C TYR A 39 -7.63 -3.40 -10.44
N MET A 40 -8.43 -4.43 -10.71
CA MET A 40 -9.20 -5.15 -9.68
C MET A 40 -8.32 -5.85 -8.65
N ALA A 41 -7.16 -6.40 -9.04
CA ALA A 41 -6.18 -6.91 -8.07
C ALA A 41 -5.67 -5.80 -7.13
N GLY A 42 -5.38 -4.62 -7.68
CA GLY A 42 -4.99 -3.46 -6.88
C GLY A 42 -6.08 -3.04 -5.89
N LEU A 43 -7.32 -2.86 -6.37
CA LEU A 43 -8.48 -2.53 -5.52
C LEU A 43 -8.71 -3.54 -4.41
N THR A 44 -8.57 -4.83 -4.73
CA THR A 44 -8.78 -5.93 -3.79
C THR A 44 -7.73 -5.93 -2.68
N ASN A 45 -6.47 -5.67 -3.02
CA ASN A 45 -5.40 -5.56 -2.03
C ASN A 45 -5.55 -4.33 -1.13
N VAL A 46 -6.04 -3.19 -1.65
CA VAL A 46 -6.41 -2.03 -0.79
C VAL A 46 -7.55 -2.41 0.15
N ALA A 47 -8.63 -2.99 -0.38
CA ALA A 47 -9.77 -3.38 0.43
C ALA A 47 -9.41 -4.43 1.50
N THR A 48 -8.46 -5.32 1.23
CA THR A 48 -7.96 -6.29 2.21
C THR A 48 -7.20 -5.61 3.35
N ALA A 49 -6.44 -4.56 3.05
CA ALA A 49 -5.78 -3.75 4.07
C ALA A 49 -6.81 -2.96 4.92
N ASP A 50 -7.83 -2.37 4.29
CA ASP A 50 -8.84 -1.58 5.00
C ASP A 50 -9.77 -2.45 5.88
N ASN A 51 -10.20 -3.63 5.40
CA ASN A 51 -11.06 -4.52 6.18
C ASN A 51 -10.34 -5.19 7.35
N ALA A 52 -9.00 -5.26 7.33
CA ALA A 52 -8.24 -5.72 8.48
C ALA A 52 -8.45 -4.84 9.72
N ILE A 53 -8.97 -3.61 9.56
CA ILE A 53 -9.29 -2.69 10.66
C ILE A 53 -10.57 -3.10 11.41
N GLN A 54 -11.54 -3.79 10.77
CA GLN A 54 -12.82 -4.14 11.40
C GLN A 54 -12.79 -5.44 12.22
N ASP A 55 -11.94 -6.40 11.85
CA ASP A 55 -11.86 -7.67 12.56
C ASP A 55 -10.99 -7.54 13.83
N PHE A 56 -11.65 -7.20 14.93
CA PHE A 56 -11.11 -7.15 16.28
C PHE A 56 -10.43 -8.49 16.65
N PHE A 57 -9.17 -8.45 17.11
CA PHE A 57 -8.41 -9.41 17.95
C PHE A 57 -6.93 -9.47 17.53
N GLY A 58 -6.07 -8.72 18.24
CA GLY A 58 -4.73 -9.09 18.74
C GLY A 58 -3.65 -9.75 17.86
N ILE A 59 -3.81 -9.89 16.55
CA ILE A 59 -2.80 -10.50 15.65
C ILE A 59 -1.94 -9.39 15.00
N ASP A 60 -0.71 -9.72 14.59
CA ASP A 60 0.26 -8.89 13.85
C ASP A 60 -0.31 -8.35 12.50
N ARG A 61 -1.29 -7.44 12.59
CA ARG A 61 -2.06 -6.90 11.48
C ARG A 61 -1.34 -5.77 10.77
N ALA A 62 -0.59 -4.94 11.49
CA ALA A 62 0.19 -3.86 10.91
C ALA A 62 1.12 -4.34 9.78
N THR A 63 1.82 -5.45 10.00
CA THR A 63 2.71 -6.06 9.00
C THR A 63 1.93 -6.59 7.79
N ARG A 64 0.76 -7.19 8.02
CA ARG A 64 -0.11 -7.71 6.95
C ARG A 64 -0.73 -6.58 6.13
N GLU A 65 -1.26 -5.54 6.78
CA GLU A 65 -1.85 -4.36 6.15
C GLU A 65 -0.85 -3.64 5.26
N THR A 66 0.36 -3.37 5.79
CA THR A 66 1.43 -2.75 4.99
C THR A 66 1.86 -3.62 3.81
N THR A 67 1.86 -4.94 3.96
CA THR A 67 2.14 -5.88 2.86
C THR A 67 1.08 -5.79 1.76
N SER A 68 -0.20 -5.85 2.13
CA SER A 68 -1.32 -5.70 1.18
C SER A 68 -1.28 -4.36 0.45
N LEU A 69 -1.00 -3.26 1.15
CA LEU A 69 -0.83 -1.93 0.54
C LEU A 69 0.34 -1.88 -0.45
N LYS A 70 1.51 -2.47 -0.10
CA LYS A 70 2.66 -2.56 -1.02
C LYS A 70 2.33 -3.37 -2.27
N THR A 71 1.60 -4.48 -2.12
CA THR A 71 1.12 -5.28 -3.25
C THR A 71 0.16 -4.49 -4.13
N ALA A 72 -0.80 -3.79 -3.53
CA ALA A 72 -1.72 -2.91 -4.27
C ALA A 72 -0.98 -1.84 -5.07
N PHE A 73 0.01 -1.18 -4.45
CA PHE A 73 0.84 -0.18 -5.13
C PHE A 73 1.56 -0.78 -6.34
N SER A 74 2.12 -1.99 -6.20
CA SER A 74 2.77 -2.71 -7.30
C SER A 74 1.79 -3.05 -8.44
N ASN A 75 0.55 -3.46 -8.10
CA ASN A 75 -0.48 -3.70 -9.11
C ASN A 75 -0.83 -2.42 -9.89
N PHE A 76 -1.08 -1.31 -9.19
CA PHE A 76 -1.37 -0.03 -9.85
C PHE A 76 -0.19 0.49 -10.65
N GLN A 77 1.04 0.36 -10.14
CA GLN A 77 2.23 0.72 -10.89
C GLN A 77 2.37 -0.12 -12.17
N SER A 78 2.07 -1.42 -12.10
CA SER A 78 2.09 -2.31 -13.27
C SER A 78 1.02 -1.91 -14.29
N LEU A 79 -0.19 -1.57 -13.83
CA LEU A 79 -1.28 -1.05 -14.67
C LEU A 79 -0.84 0.20 -15.43
N ILE A 80 -0.30 1.20 -14.74
CA ILE A 80 0.10 2.48 -15.37
C ILE A 80 1.25 2.27 -16.37
N ARG A 81 2.21 1.40 -16.04
CA ARG A 81 3.34 1.10 -16.92
C ARG A 81 2.92 0.33 -18.18
N ALA A 82 2.06 -0.68 -18.03
CA ALA A 82 1.67 -1.55 -19.13
C ALA A 82 0.50 -0.99 -19.96
N PHE A 83 -0.40 -0.22 -19.33
CA PHE A 83 -1.65 0.27 -19.91
C PHE A 83 -1.85 1.76 -19.61
N PRO A 84 -0.94 2.67 -20.02
CA PRO A 84 -1.00 4.08 -19.65
C PRO A 84 -2.31 4.77 -20.06
N ASN A 85 -2.91 4.36 -21.18
CA ASN A 85 -4.17 4.92 -21.70
C ASN A 85 -5.43 4.19 -21.19
N SER A 86 -5.30 3.28 -20.24
CA SER A 86 -6.45 2.60 -19.64
C SER A 86 -7.39 3.61 -18.97
N PRO A 87 -8.72 3.43 -19.03
CA PRO A 87 -9.66 4.25 -18.28
C PRO A 87 -9.43 4.20 -16.76
N TYR A 88 -8.71 3.19 -16.25
CA TYR A 88 -8.43 3.02 -14.83
C TYR A 88 -7.14 3.72 -14.37
N SER A 89 -6.31 4.24 -15.29
CA SER A 89 -4.98 4.77 -14.96
C SER A 89 -5.02 5.98 -14.01
N GLN A 90 -5.98 6.90 -14.21
CA GLN A 90 -6.06 8.09 -13.35
C GLN A 90 -6.45 7.75 -11.91
N ASP A 91 -7.43 6.88 -11.74
CA ASP A 91 -7.83 6.42 -10.40
C ASP A 91 -6.69 5.62 -9.73
N ALA A 92 -6.01 4.75 -10.49
CA ALA A 92 -4.84 4.01 -10.01
C ALA A 92 -3.71 4.94 -9.52
N LEU A 93 -3.43 6.04 -10.23
CA LEU A 93 -2.47 7.06 -9.79
C LEU A 93 -2.90 7.70 -8.47
N ALA A 94 -4.16 8.11 -8.36
CA ALA A 94 -4.68 8.70 -7.13
C ALA A 94 -4.57 7.72 -5.94
N ARG A 95 -4.86 6.43 -6.17
CA ARG A 95 -4.69 5.39 -5.15
C ARG A 95 -3.25 5.13 -4.77
N MET A 96 -2.32 5.20 -5.72
CA MET A 96 -0.89 5.10 -5.42
C MET A 96 -0.43 6.22 -4.49
N VAL A 97 -0.91 7.46 -4.70
CA VAL A 97 -0.64 8.59 -3.80
C VAL A 97 -1.21 8.31 -2.40
N TYR A 98 -2.45 7.85 -2.31
CA TYR A 98 -3.08 7.47 -1.03
C TYR A 98 -2.28 6.37 -0.30
N ILE A 99 -1.89 5.31 -0.99
CA ILE A 99 -1.12 4.20 -0.42
C ILE A 99 0.23 4.70 0.09
N LYS A 100 0.93 5.51 -0.71
CA LYS A 100 2.22 6.10 -0.35
C LYS A 100 2.14 6.90 0.94
N ASP A 101 1.12 7.75 1.04
CA ASP A 101 0.85 8.56 2.23
C ASP A 101 0.48 7.70 3.46
N SER A 102 -0.32 6.65 3.26
CA SER A 102 -0.66 5.71 4.33
C SER A 102 0.56 4.96 4.89
N LEU A 103 1.42 4.45 4.00
CA LEU A 103 2.67 3.78 4.38
C LEU A 103 3.64 4.74 5.10
N ALA A 104 3.74 5.99 4.64
CA ALA A 104 4.55 7.00 5.31
C ALA A 104 4.03 7.32 6.72
N ARG A 105 2.72 7.47 6.90
CA ARG A 105 2.12 7.66 8.24
C ARG A 105 2.42 6.50 9.17
N HIS A 106 2.37 5.27 8.66
CA HIS A 106 2.70 4.09 9.45
C HIS A 106 4.14 4.12 9.98
N GLU A 107 5.12 4.42 9.11
CA GLU A 107 6.53 4.56 9.52
C GLU A 107 6.74 5.72 10.50
N LEU A 108 6.00 6.83 10.34
CA LEU A 108 6.05 7.95 11.28
C LEU A 108 5.58 7.54 12.68
N GLU A 109 4.50 6.76 12.78
CA GLU A 109 4.01 6.28 14.07
C GLU A 109 5.02 5.33 14.75
N ILE A 110 5.74 4.53 13.97
CA ILE A 110 6.86 3.72 14.48
C ILE A 110 8.00 4.63 14.97
N ALA A 111 8.36 5.66 14.21
CA ALA A 111 9.38 6.63 14.62
C ALA A 111 8.99 7.35 15.93
N LYS A 112 7.73 7.81 16.05
CA LYS A 112 7.19 8.40 17.29
C LYS A 112 7.23 7.40 18.45
N PHE A 113 6.92 6.13 18.21
CA PHE A 113 6.98 5.07 19.22
C PHE A 113 8.40 4.87 19.77
N TYR A 114 9.42 4.90 18.90
CA TYR A 114 10.83 4.82 19.30
C TYR A 114 11.30 6.10 20.01
N ALA A 115 10.86 7.27 19.54
CA ALA A 115 11.20 8.55 20.16
C ALA A 115 10.71 8.62 21.63
N LYS A 116 9.49 8.12 21.90
CA LYS A 116 8.95 8.00 23.28
C LYS A 116 9.78 7.10 24.20
N ARG A 117 10.65 6.26 23.64
CA ARG A 117 11.53 5.33 24.38
C ARG A 117 13.00 5.76 24.37
N ASN A 118 13.29 6.98 23.90
CA ASN A 118 14.65 7.50 23.74
C ASN A 118 15.55 6.58 22.89
N ALA A 119 14.96 5.89 21.91
CA ALA A 119 15.69 5.05 20.97
C ALA A 119 16.13 5.88 19.74
N ASP A 120 16.99 6.87 19.97
CA ASP A 120 17.29 7.94 18.99
C ASP A 120 17.88 7.42 17.67
N VAL A 121 18.76 6.40 17.72
CA VAL A 121 19.29 5.74 16.52
C VAL A 121 18.17 5.06 15.71
N ALA A 122 17.19 4.44 16.38
CA ALA A 122 16.07 3.81 15.70
C ALA A 122 15.14 4.85 15.05
N VAL A 123 14.94 6.00 15.70
CA VAL A 123 14.21 7.14 15.12
C VAL A 123 14.88 7.61 13.83
N ALA A 124 16.18 7.90 13.88
CA ALA A 124 16.93 8.36 12.72
C ALA A 124 16.86 7.35 11.55
N ASN A 125 17.05 6.07 11.84
CA ASN A 125 16.97 5.01 10.82
C ASN A 125 15.58 4.92 10.17
N ARG A 126 14.50 5.08 10.94
CA ARG A 126 13.13 5.08 10.41
C ARG A 126 12.90 6.27 9.48
N VAL A 127 13.29 7.47 9.91
CA VAL A 127 13.09 8.69 9.11
C VAL A 127 13.96 8.68 7.85
N VAL A 128 15.18 8.13 7.89
CA VAL A 128 16.00 7.90 6.69
C VAL A 128 15.29 6.97 5.70
N GLY A 129 14.67 5.87 6.19
CA GLY A 129 13.86 5.00 5.35
C GLY A 129 12.66 5.72 4.71
N MET A 130 11.99 6.58 5.47
CA MET A 130 10.90 7.42 4.96
C MET A 130 11.37 8.40 3.88
N LEU A 131 12.55 9.01 4.03
CA LEU A 131 13.15 9.88 3.01
C LEU A 131 13.48 9.13 1.71
N GLN A 132 13.89 7.86 1.80
CA GLN A 132 14.21 7.05 0.63
C GLN A 132 12.94 6.58 -0.11
N LEU A 133 11.90 6.19 0.62
CA LEU A 133 10.72 5.56 0.04
C LEU A 133 9.57 6.55 -0.23
N TYR A 134 9.43 7.56 0.63
CA TYR A 134 8.28 8.47 0.68
C TYR A 134 8.72 9.95 0.85
N PRO A 135 9.68 10.47 0.06
CA PRO A 135 10.30 11.79 0.30
C PRO A 135 9.33 12.98 0.24
N ASP A 136 8.23 12.84 -0.50
CA ASP A 136 7.21 13.86 -0.77
C ASP A 136 5.98 13.74 0.16
N ALA A 137 5.92 12.74 1.03
CA ALA A 137 4.79 12.54 1.93
C ALA A 137 4.85 13.50 3.13
N GLN A 138 3.69 14.04 3.55
CA GLN A 138 3.59 14.94 4.70
C GLN A 138 4.19 14.31 5.98
N ALA A 139 3.95 13.02 6.19
CA ALA A 139 4.49 12.28 7.33
C ALA A 139 6.03 12.26 7.36
N THR A 140 6.69 12.26 6.20
CA THR A 140 8.16 12.32 6.10
C THR A 140 8.68 13.68 6.54
N TYR A 141 8.02 14.77 6.16
CA TYR A 141 8.36 16.10 6.65
C TYR A 141 8.22 16.21 8.17
N GLU A 142 7.17 15.63 8.76
CA GLU A 142 7.03 15.56 10.21
C GLU A 142 8.14 14.74 10.88
N GLY A 143 8.52 13.62 10.26
CA GLY A 143 9.60 12.76 10.73
C GLY A 143 10.95 13.47 10.83
N LEU A 144 11.22 14.46 9.97
CA LEU A 144 12.47 15.25 10.02
C LEU A 144 12.68 15.96 11.38
N PHE A 145 11.60 16.42 12.03
CA PHE A 145 11.71 17.02 13.36
C PHE A 145 12.13 15.98 14.41
N LEU A 146 11.59 14.76 14.34
CA LEU A 146 11.99 13.67 15.24
C LEU A 146 13.45 13.27 15.02
N MET A 147 13.90 13.21 13.76
CA MET A 147 15.29 12.90 13.41
C MET A 147 16.26 13.98 13.91
N ARG A 148 15.91 15.26 13.78
CA ARG A 148 16.68 16.37 14.35
C ARG A 148 16.81 16.23 15.86
N ASP A 149 15.70 16.02 16.56
CA ASP A 149 15.68 15.92 18.02
C ASP A 149 16.48 14.70 18.50
N ALA A 150 16.41 13.58 17.77
CA ALA A 150 17.21 12.38 18.03
C ALA A 150 18.72 12.66 17.91
N TYR A 151 19.17 13.38 16.87
CA TYR A 151 20.58 13.75 16.74
C TYR A 151 21.06 14.71 17.83
N GLN A 152 20.21 15.62 18.28
CA GLN A 152 20.56 16.55 19.38
C GLN A 152 20.70 15.86 20.74
N LYS A 153 20.02 14.73 20.96
CA LYS A 153 20.14 13.94 22.20
C LYS A 153 21.32 12.97 22.16
N TRP A 154 21.70 12.52 20.97
CA TRP A 154 22.76 11.54 20.80
C TRP A 154 24.17 12.15 20.92
N GLY A 155 24.32 13.42 20.52
CA GLY A 155 25.55 14.21 20.70
C GLY A 155 25.55 14.99 22.02
#